data_AF-A0A2M9MD96-F1
#
_entry.id   AF-A0A2M9MD96-F1
#
_cell.length_a   1.000
_cell.length_b   1.000
_cell.length_c   1.000
_cell.angle_alpha   90.00
_cell.angle_beta   90.00
_cell.angle_gamma   90.00
#
_symmetry.space_group_name_H-M   'P 1'
#
loop_
_entity.id
_entity.type
_entity.pdbx_description
1 polymer ?
#
loop_
_entity_poly.entity_id
_entity_poly.type
_entity_poly.pdbx_seq_one_letter_code
_entity_poly.pdbx_strand_id
1 'polypeptide(L)'
;MLQAARFAFAERGLEVPLDEIARRAGVGAGTVYRHFPSKEVLFRAAVRDRLRLFADTAGDLAEADDPGGVFFRFLASVVRLSVPDRAVCEALEAAGEPGPVPSAEGSAGPELEFLPALGVLLARAQQAGAVRVDVDLADVRTLLIGCLAMERRRSVVPGPVGADAGAGAEPGAAPVGRMTALMLDGLRADRTVTELPVAGPIRDETRCAVCGAALAAARTGRPARYCGGACRQKAHRARRTAPPDRR
;
A
#
# COMPACT_ATOMS: atom_id res chain seq x y z
N MET A 1 -20.19 -19.23 -2.40
CA MET A 1 -19.17 -20.09 -3.05
C MET A 1 -17.76 -19.49 -2.97
N LEU A 2 -17.48 -18.27 -3.46
CA LEU A 2 -16.12 -17.68 -3.44
C LEU A 2 -15.55 -17.53 -2.02
N GLN A 3 -16.38 -17.18 -1.04
CA GLN A 3 -15.97 -17.15 0.38
C GLN A 3 -15.48 -18.51 0.89
N ALA A 4 -16.23 -19.58 0.62
CA ALA A 4 -15.84 -20.94 0.99
C ALA A 4 -14.54 -21.36 0.28
N ALA A 5 -14.39 -20.98 -0.99
CA ALA A 5 -13.16 -21.21 -1.74
C ALA A 5 -11.95 -20.51 -1.10
N ARG A 6 -12.08 -19.23 -0.71
CA ARG A 6 -11.02 -18.49 -0.02
C ARG A 6 -10.56 -19.18 1.26
N PHE A 7 -11.50 -19.57 2.13
CA PHE A 7 -11.14 -20.25 3.38
C PHE A 7 -10.45 -21.60 3.10
N ALA A 8 -10.98 -22.37 2.15
CA ALA A 8 -10.40 -23.65 1.76
C ALA A 8 -8.97 -23.51 1.18
N PHE A 9 -8.73 -22.50 0.35
CA PHE A 9 -7.41 -22.23 -0.23
C PHE A 9 -6.42 -21.66 0.79
N ALA A 10 -6.86 -20.84 1.74
CA ALA A 10 -5.99 -20.35 2.81
C ALA A 10 -5.53 -21.47 3.74
N GLU A 11 -6.36 -22.50 3.96
CA GLU A 11 -6.02 -23.65 4.82
C GLU A 11 -5.10 -24.67 4.13
N ARG A 12 -5.37 -25.00 2.86
CA ARG A 12 -4.78 -26.18 2.18
C ARG A 12 -4.16 -25.86 0.82
N GLY A 13 -4.08 -24.59 0.44
CA GLY A 13 -3.67 -24.19 -0.90
C GLY A 13 -4.53 -24.86 -1.98
N LEU A 14 -3.95 -25.06 -3.17
CA LEU A 14 -4.61 -25.70 -4.31
C LEU A 14 -4.82 -27.21 -4.14
N GLU A 15 -4.44 -27.82 -3.01
CA GLU A 15 -4.65 -29.25 -2.78
C GLU A 15 -6.10 -29.58 -2.47
N VAL A 16 -6.91 -28.60 -2.02
CA VAL A 16 -8.32 -28.84 -1.71
C VAL A 16 -9.12 -29.24 -2.96
N PRO A 17 -9.91 -30.32 -2.94
CA PRO A 17 -10.75 -30.72 -4.07
C PRO A 17 -11.94 -29.77 -4.26
N LEU A 18 -12.39 -29.60 -5.50
CA LEU A 18 -13.53 -28.71 -5.82
C LEU A 18 -14.84 -29.18 -5.16
N ASP A 19 -15.04 -30.49 -5.03
CA ASP A 19 -16.20 -31.07 -4.35
C ASP A 19 -16.24 -30.69 -2.87
N GLU A 20 -15.09 -30.60 -2.21
CA GLU A 20 -14.99 -30.14 -0.84
C GLU A 20 -15.36 -28.66 -0.71
N ILE A 21 -14.95 -27.83 -1.68
CA ILE A 21 -15.36 -26.42 -1.73
C ILE A 21 -16.87 -26.31 -2.00
N ALA A 22 -17.42 -27.12 -2.89
CA ALA A 22 -18.86 -27.15 -3.18
C ALA A 22 -19.66 -27.49 -1.90
N ARG A 23 -19.23 -28.52 -1.17
CA ARG A 23 -19.79 -28.93 0.12
C ARG A 23 -19.74 -27.79 1.14
N ARG A 24 -18.57 -27.16 1.33
CA ARG A 24 -18.41 -26.00 2.25
C ARG A 24 -19.25 -24.79 1.83
N ALA A 25 -19.48 -24.63 0.53
CA ALA A 25 -20.30 -23.56 -0.02
C ALA A 25 -21.82 -23.84 0.02
N GLY A 26 -22.24 -25.05 0.40
CA GLY A 26 -23.64 -25.46 0.39
C GLY A 26 -24.25 -25.54 -1.02
N VAL A 27 -23.42 -25.76 -2.05
CA VAL A 27 -23.87 -25.83 -3.45
C VAL A 27 -23.53 -27.19 -4.05
N GLY A 28 -24.28 -27.60 -5.08
CA GLY A 28 -23.96 -28.81 -5.83
C GLY A 28 -22.63 -28.69 -6.59
N ALA A 29 -21.87 -29.79 -6.66
CA ALA A 29 -20.60 -29.83 -7.40
C ALA A 29 -20.77 -29.37 -8.86
N GLY A 30 -21.85 -29.78 -9.52
CA GLY A 30 -22.17 -29.36 -10.88
C GLY A 30 -22.36 -27.84 -11.04
N THR A 31 -22.75 -27.11 -10.00
CA THR A 31 -22.80 -25.65 -10.00
C THR A 31 -21.40 -25.06 -10.01
N VAL A 32 -20.49 -25.60 -9.19
CA VAL A 32 -19.09 -25.14 -9.15
C VAL A 32 -18.41 -25.40 -10.49
N TYR A 33 -18.50 -26.62 -11.04
CA TYR A 33 -17.87 -26.97 -12.32
C TYR A 33 -18.41 -26.14 -13.51
N ARG A 34 -19.68 -25.75 -13.52
CA ARG A 34 -20.25 -24.88 -14.56
C ARG A 34 -19.71 -23.45 -14.53
N HIS A 35 -19.54 -22.88 -13.33
CA HIS A 35 -19.05 -21.50 -13.19
C HIS A 35 -17.52 -21.42 -13.18
N PHE A 36 -16.86 -22.49 -12.75
CA PHE A 36 -15.40 -22.57 -12.59
C PHE A 36 -14.91 -23.89 -13.18
N PRO A 37 -14.62 -23.91 -14.50
CA PRO A 37 -14.21 -25.13 -15.20
C PRO A 37 -12.90 -25.74 -14.66
N SER A 38 -12.08 -24.95 -13.97
CA SER A 38 -10.85 -25.40 -13.31
C SER A 38 -10.67 -24.79 -11.93
N LYS A 39 -9.85 -25.44 -11.10
CA LYS A 39 -9.50 -24.98 -9.75
C LYS A 39 -8.76 -23.65 -9.78
N GLU A 40 -7.92 -23.44 -10.79
CA GLU A 40 -7.16 -22.21 -11.02
C GLU A 40 -8.09 -21.04 -11.38
N VAL A 41 -9.16 -21.29 -12.14
CA VAL A 41 -10.18 -20.27 -12.44
C VAL A 41 -10.92 -19.88 -11.15
N LEU A 42 -11.31 -20.86 -10.32
CA LEU A 42 -11.91 -20.59 -9.01
C LEU A 42 -10.97 -19.83 -8.08
N PHE A 43 -9.69 -20.23 -8.06
CA PHE A 43 -8.66 -19.61 -7.23
C PHE A 43 -8.47 -18.13 -7.58
N ARG A 44 -8.26 -17.82 -8.86
CA ARG A 44 -8.13 -16.43 -9.32
C ARG A 44 -9.39 -15.60 -9.03
N ALA A 45 -10.57 -16.18 -9.20
CA ALA A 45 -11.82 -15.51 -8.85
C ALA A 45 -11.93 -15.24 -7.34
N ALA A 46 -11.52 -16.20 -6.50
CA ALA A 46 -11.51 -16.06 -5.05
C ALA A 46 -10.55 -14.97 -4.56
N VAL A 47 -9.37 -14.87 -5.17
CA VAL A 47 -8.38 -13.81 -4.91
C VAL A 47 -8.94 -12.45 -5.33
N ARG A 48 -9.49 -12.32 -6.54
CA ARG A 48 -10.04 -11.02 -6.99
C ARG A 48 -11.24 -10.59 -6.15
N ASP A 49 -12.08 -11.53 -5.69
CA ASP A 49 -13.16 -11.24 -4.75
C ASP A 49 -12.64 -10.73 -3.41
N ARG A 50 -11.50 -11.23 -2.92
CA ARG A 50 -10.88 -10.69 -1.69
C ARG A 50 -10.46 -9.23 -1.88
N LEU A 51 -9.86 -8.90 -3.02
CA LEU A 51 -9.41 -7.54 -3.30
C LEU A 51 -10.59 -6.58 -3.48
N ARG A 52 -11.68 -7.03 -4.12
CA ARG A 52 -12.96 -6.30 -4.15
C ARG A 52 -13.46 -5.99 -2.75
N LEU A 53 -13.52 -7.00 -1.87
CA LEU A 53 -13.97 -6.80 -0.50
C LEU A 53 -13.10 -5.78 0.25
N PHE A 54 -11.79 -5.72 0.01
CA PHE A 54 -10.96 -4.67 0.58
C PHE A 54 -11.28 -3.29 0.01
N ALA A 55 -11.47 -3.18 -1.31
CA ALA A 55 -11.87 -1.92 -1.95
C ALA A 55 -13.24 -1.44 -1.46
N ASP A 56 -14.24 -2.31 -1.43
CA ASP A 56 -15.60 -2.03 -0.93
C ASP A 56 -15.55 -1.61 0.54
N THR A 57 -14.83 -2.35 1.38
CA THR A 57 -14.67 -2.00 2.80
C THR A 57 -14.01 -0.64 2.97
N ALA A 58 -12.99 -0.31 2.16
CA ALA A 58 -12.39 1.02 2.20
C ALA A 58 -13.36 2.11 1.75
N GLY A 59 -14.20 1.83 0.75
CA GLY A 59 -15.27 2.73 0.29
C GLY A 59 -16.31 2.99 1.38
N ASP A 60 -16.80 1.95 2.06
CA ASP A 60 -17.76 2.07 3.17
C ASP A 60 -17.19 2.87 4.34
N LEU A 61 -15.88 2.74 4.57
CA LEU A 61 -15.15 3.44 5.62
C LEU A 61 -14.75 4.86 5.23
N ALA A 62 -14.97 5.27 3.98
CA ALA A 62 -14.54 6.55 3.46
C ALA A 62 -15.16 7.72 4.20
N GLU A 63 -16.36 7.59 4.77
CA GLU A 63 -17.06 8.67 5.48
C GLU A 63 -17.13 8.48 7.00
N ALA A 64 -16.29 7.61 7.57
CA ALA A 64 -16.31 7.35 9.00
C ALA A 64 -15.90 8.58 9.85
N ASP A 65 -16.48 8.69 11.05
CA ASP A 65 -16.27 9.78 12.02
C ASP A 65 -14.86 9.79 12.63
N ASP A 66 -14.22 8.61 12.71
CA ASP A 66 -12.84 8.41 13.20
C ASP A 66 -11.93 8.00 12.03
N PRO A 67 -11.58 8.91 11.10
CA PRO A 67 -10.80 8.57 9.91
C PRO A 67 -9.41 8.01 10.25
N GLY A 68 -8.78 8.50 11.33
CA GLY A 68 -7.48 8.03 11.79
C GLY A 68 -7.52 6.60 12.30
N GLY A 69 -8.37 6.30 13.28
CA GLY A 69 -8.48 4.95 13.83
C GLY A 69 -9.00 3.95 12.80
N VAL A 70 -9.90 4.37 11.91
CA VAL A 70 -10.40 3.54 10.80
C VAL A 70 -9.28 3.17 9.83
N PHE A 71 -8.43 4.14 9.42
CA PHE A 71 -7.29 3.86 8.54
C PHE A 71 -6.35 2.80 9.14
N PHE A 72 -5.97 2.94 10.41
CA PHE A 72 -5.07 1.98 11.05
C PHE A 72 -5.73 0.59 11.24
N ARG A 73 -7.00 0.54 11.64
CA ARG A 73 -7.76 -0.72 11.77
C ARG A 73 -7.92 -1.41 10.41
N PHE A 74 -8.13 -0.64 9.34
CA PHE A 74 -8.24 -1.13 7.99
C PHE A 74 -6.92 -1.77 7.52
N LEU A 75 -5.80 -1.05 7.61
CA LEU A 75 -4.48 -1.58 7.26
C LEU A 75 -4.12 -2.85 8.05
N ALA A 76 -4.36 -2.84 9.38
CA ALA A 76 -4.15 -4.02 10.21
C ALA A 76 -5.00 -5.22 9.74
N SER A 77 -6.24 -4.96 9.31
CA SER A 77 -7.15 -5.99 8.82
C SER A 77 -6.72 -6.54 7.47
N VAL A 78 -6.26 -5.69 6.55
CA VAL A 78 -5.69 -6.12 5.25
C VAL A 78 -4.49 -7.05 5.49
N VAL A 79 -3.57 -6.69 6.39
CA VAL A 79 -2.42 -7.55 6.72
C VAL A 79 -2.89 -8.88 7.30
N ARG A 80 -3.70 -8.85 8.36
CA ARG A 80 -4.19 -10.05 9.05
C ARG A 80 -4.89 -11.03 8.11
N LEU A 81 -5.72 -10.52 7.20
CA LEU A 81 -6.50 -11.33 6.28
C LEU A 81 -5.68 -11.86 5.09
N SER A 82 -4.55 -11.23 4.78
CA SER A 82 -3.72 -11.60 3.64
C SER A 82 -2.56 -12.51 4.02
N VAL A 83 -2.00 -12.41 5.23
CA VAL A 83 -0.87 -13.24 5.68
C VAL A 83 -1.08 -14.76 5.48
N PRO A 84 -2.26 -15.35 5.75
CA PRO A 84 -2.50 -16.77 5.50
C PRO A 84 -2.63 -17.14 4.01
N ASP A 85 -2.91 -16.15 3.14
CA ASP A 85 -3.23 -16.37 1.73
C ASP A 85 -2.14 -15.78 0.83
N ARG A 86 -1.19 -16.66 0.45
CA ARG A 86 -0.05 -16.29 -0.40
C ARG A 86 -0.48 -15.59 -1.69
N ALA A 87 -1.57 -16.01 -2.33
CA ALA A 87 -1.97 -15.42 -3.59
C ALA A 87 -2.63 -14.06 -3.43
N VAL A 88 -3.31 -13.81 -2.32
CA VAL A 88 -3.74 -12.44 -1.98
C VAL A 88 -2.53 -11.55 -1.75
N CYS A 89 -1.48 -12.01 -1.08
CA CYS A 89 -0.23 -11.25 -0.97
C CYS A 89 0.39 -10.93 -2.34
N GLU A 90 0.54 -11.93 -3.20
CA GLU A 90 1.10 -11.77 -4.55
C GLU A 90 0.25 -10.82 -5.42
N ALA A 91 -1.08 -10.89 -5.30
CA ALA A 91 -1.98 -10.00 -6.02
C ALA A 91 -1.94 -8.56 -5.47
N LEU A 92 -1.83 -8.39 -4.14
CA LEU A 92 -1.60 -7.08 -3.53
C LEU A 92 -0.27 -6.48 -3.96
N GLU A 93 0.78 -7.28 -4.10
CA GLU A 93 2.10 -6.87 -4.61
C GLU A 93 2.03 -6.46 -6.09
N ALA A 94 1.33 -7.23 -6.92
CA ALA A 94 1.17 -6.97 -8.36
C ALA A 94 0.25 -5.78 -8.70
N ALA A 95 -0.67 -5.42 -7.81
CA ALA A 95 -1.59 -4.29 -8.04
C ALA A 95 -0.80 -2.99 -8.38
N GLY A 96 -1.20 -2.17 -9.33
CA GLY A 96 -0.48 -0.90 -9.60
C GLY A 96 0.94 -1.01 -10.19
N GLU A 97 1.48 -2.21 -10.42
CA GLU A 97 2.63 -2.38 -11.32
C GLU A 97 2.17 -2.18 -12.78
N PRO A 98 2.91 -1.45 -13.62
CA PRO A 98 2.63 -1.35 -15.04
C PRO A 98 2.96 -2.69 -15.75
N GLY A 99 2.03 -3.64 -15.67
CA GLY A 99 2.09 -4.93 -16.35
C GLY A 99 0.99 -5.09 -17.41
N PRO A 100 1.15 -6.02 -18.37
CA PRO A 100 0.07 -6.34 -19.32
C PRO A 100 -1.12 -6.90 -18.54
N VAL A 101 -2.18 -6.10 -18.44
CA VAL A 101 -3.49 -6.54 -17.92
C VAL A 101 -3.93 -7.74 -18.76
N PRO A 102 -4.10 -8.96 -18.20
CA PRO A 102 -4.68 -10.07 -18.94
C PRO A 102 -6.17 -9.75 -19.11
N SER A 103 -6.47 -8.98 -20.14
CA SER A 103 -7.84 -8.65 -20.54
C SER A 103 -8.40 -9.85 -21.27
N ALA A 104 -9.03 -10.74 -20.52
CA ALA A 104 -10.25 -11.39 -20.98
C ALA A 104 -11.34 -10.91 -20.01
N GLU A 105 -12.22 -10.05 -20.51
CA GLU A 105 -13.32 -9.33 -19.81
C GLU A 105 -12.90 -7.94 -19.27
N GLY A 106 -13.19 -6.90 -20.05
CA GLY A 106 -12.75 -5.51 -19.90
C GLY A 106 -13.35 -4.70 -18.74
N SER A 107 -13.26 -5.20 -17.52
CA SER A 107 -13.28 -4.35 -16.32
C SER A 107 -11.84 -4.17 -15.85
N ALA A 108 -11.45 -2.94 -15.49
CA ALA A 108 -10.28 -2.73 -14.63
C ALA A 108 -10.33 -3.78 -13.49
N GLY A 109 -9.27 -4.58 -13.33
CA GLY A 109 -9.25 -5.60 -12.29
C GLY A 109 -9.48 -4.95 -10.91
N PRO A 110 -10.07 -5.66 -9.93
CA PRO A 110 -10.31 -5.09 -8.61
C PRO A 110 -9.03 -4.71 -7.84
N GLU A 111 -7.89 -5.20 -8.31
CA GLU A 111 -6.55 -4.74 -7.94
C GLU A 111 -6.36 -3.23 -8.19
N LEU A 112 -7.01 -2.69 -9.23
CA LEU A 112 -6.99 -1.28 -9.60
C LEU A 112 -7.94 -0.42 -8.75
N GLU A 113 -8.90 -1.03 -8.02
CA GLU A 113 -9.88 -0.31 -7.19
C GLU A 113 -9.42 -0.18 -5.73
N PHE A 114 -8.67 -1.17 -5.23
CA PHE A 114 -8.16 -1.16 -3.86
C PHE A 114 -7.25 0.03 -3.55
N LEU A 115 -6.30 0.35 -4.44
CA LEU A 115 -5.36 1.45 -4.22
C LEU A 115 -6.02 2.82 -4.16
N PRO A 116 -6.88 3.22 -5.11
CA PRO A 116 -7.65 4.47 -5.00
C PRO A 116 -8.46 4.56 -3.70
N ALA A 117 -9.13 3.48 -3.30
CA ALA A 117 -9.93 3.47 -2.07
C ALA A 117 -9.05 3.64 -0.81
N LEU A 118 -7.89 2.98 -0.76
CA LEU A 118 -6.89 3.19 0.28
C LEU A 118 -6.35 4.63 0.29
N GLY A 119 -6.18 5.24 -0.88
CA GLY A 119 -5.78 6.64 -1.02
C GLY A 119 -6.77 7.61 -0.39
N VAL A 120 -8.07 7.35 -0.50
CA VAL A 120 -9.11 8.16 0.16
C VAL A 120 -8.99 8.08 1.68
N LEU A 121 -8.83 6.88 2.24
CA LEU A 121 -8.64 6.71 3.68
C LEU A 121 -7.37 7.39 4.18
N LEU A 122 -6.27 7.28 3.44
CA LEU A 122 -5.01 7.96 3.74
C LEU A 122 -5.20 9.48 3.81
N ALA A 123 -5.81 10.07 2.77
CA ALA A 123 -6.04 11.51 2.69
C ALA A 123 -6.88 12.01 3.88
N ARG A 124 -7.94 11.28 4.26
CA ARG A 124 -8.77 11.64 5.42
C ARG A 124 -8.03 11.51 6.74
N ALA A 125 -7.26 10.45 6.92
CA ALA A 125 -6.47 10.26 8.14
C ALA A 125 -5.38 11.34 8.28
N GLN A 126 -4.82 11.81 7.16
CA GLN A 126 -3.90 12.95 7.11
C GLN A 126 -4.61 14.28 7.44
N GLN A 127 -5.79 14.52 6.87
CA GLN A 127 -6.60 15.72 7.18
C GLN A 127 -7.00 15.79 8.65
N ALA A 128 -7.25 14.64 9.28
CA ALA A 128 -7.53 14.53 10.72
C ALA A 128 -6.27 14.61 11.60
N GLY A 129 -5.07 14.72 11.02
CA GLY A 129 -3.81 14.80 11.75
C GLY A 129 -3.38 13.50 12.43
N ALA A 130 -3.98 12.35 12.08
CA ALA A 130 -3.63 11.05 12.64
C ALA A 130 -2.43 10.41 11.92
N VAL A 131 -2.29 10.67 10.62
CA VAL A 131 -1.22 10.14 9.76
C VAL A 131 -0.33 11.29 9.30
N ARG A 132 0.98 11.04 9.25
CA ARG A 132 1.97 12.01 8.76
C ARG A 132 1.74 12.40 7.29
N VAL A 133 1.92 13.67 6.98
CA VAL A 133 1.57 14.27 5.67
C VAL A 133 2.67 14.15 4.62
N ASP A 134 3.86 13.70 5.01
CA ASP A 134 5.01 13.47 4.14
C ASP A 134 5.11 12.03 3.60
N VAL A 135 4.07 11.22 3.86
CA VAL A 135 3.92 9.86 3.32
C VAL A 135 2.84 9.88 2.24
N ASP A 136 3.14 9.29 1.09
CA ASP A 136 2.17 9.14 0.00
C ASP A 136 1.57 7.73 -0.08
N LEU A 137 0.66 7.51 -1.03
CA LEU A 137 0.03 6.21 -1.24
C LEU A 137 1.03 5.13 -1.70
N ALA A 138 2.07 5.50 -2.43
CA ALA A 138 3.09 4.56 -2.90
C ALA A 138 3.96 4.08 -1.72
N ASP A 139 4.27 4.97 -0.77
CA ASP A 139 4.93 4.62 0.49
C ASP A 139 4.07 3.65 1.32
N VAL A 140 2.79 3.96 1.53
CA VAL A 140 1.86 3.09 2.28
C VAL A 140 1.74 1.71 1.61
N ARG A 141 1.64 1.69 0.27
CA ARG A 141 1.63 0.45 -0.52
C ARG A 141 2.91 -0.37 -0.31
N THR A 142 4.06 0.28 -0.40
CA THR A 142 5.37 -0.37 -0.23
C THR A 142 5.53 -0.94 1.19
N LEU A 143 5.14 -0.16 2.19
CA LEU A 143 5.11 -0.58 3.59
C LEU A 143 4.18 -1.78 3.81
N LEU A 144 2.99 -1.76 3.20
CA LEU A 144 2.03 -2.85 3.28
C LEU A 144 2.61 -4.15 2.70
N ILE A 145 3.21 -4.10 1.50
CA ILE A 145 3.84 -5.26 0.85
C ILE A 145 5.00 -5.79 1.71
N GLY A 146 5.88 -4.91 2.16
CA GLY A 146 6.99 -5.27 3.05
C GLY A 146 6.49 -5.91 4.35
N CYS A 147 5.45 -5.34 4.97
CA CYS A 147 4.83 -5.87 6.17
C CYS A 147 4.26 -7.27 5.95
N LEU A 148 3.53 -7.50 4.85
CA LEU A 148 3.00 -8.82 4.49
C LEU A 148 4.12 -9.85 4.37
N ALA A 149 5.20 -9.52 3.67
CA ALA A 149 6.35 -10.40 3.52
C ALA A 149 7.03 -10.69 4.87
N MET A 150 7.21 -9.68 5.72
CA MET A 150 7.82 -9.84 7.05
C MET A 150 6.94 -10.65 8.00
N GLU A 151 5.63 -10.40 8.06
CA GLU A 151 4.70 -11.16 8.90
C GLU A 151 4.62 -12.63 8.48
N ARG A 152 4.62 -12.90 7.17
CA ARG A 152 4.67 -14.28 6.68
C ARG A 152 5.94 -15.00 7.09
N ARG A 153 7.11 -14.35 6.99
CA ARG A 153 8.38 -14.94 7.47
C ARG A 153 8.35 -15.25 8.96
N ARG A 154 7.74 -14.37 9.76
CA ARG A 154 7.61 -14.56 11.21
C ARG A 154 6.59 -15.65 11.57
N SER A 155 5.52 -15.77 10.80
CA SER A 155 4.52 -16.82 10.94
C SER A 155 5.06 -18.22 10.61
N VAL A 156 6.17 -18.30 9.87
CA VAL A 156 6.87 -19.54 9.50
C VAL A 156 7.92 -19.97 10.54
N VAL A 157 8.19 -19.17 11.59
CA VAL A 157 9.11 -19.58 12.66
C VAL A 157 8.38 -20.53 13.63
N PRO A 158 8.79 -21.80 13.76
CA PRO A 158 8.29 -22.67 14.82
C PRO A 158 8.94 -22.23 16.14
N GLY A 159 8.35 -21.25 16.81
CA GLY A 159 8.68 -20.89 18.18
C GLY A 159 7.97 -21.83 19.17
N PRO A 160 8.59 -22.18 20.31
CA PRO A 160 7.96 -23.03 21.30
C PRO A 160 6.69 -22.37 21.82
N VAL A 161 5.59 -23.13 21.79
CA VAL A 161 4.32 -22.74 22.39
C VAL A 161 4.51 -22.71 23.90
N GLY A 162 4.54 -21.53 24.51
CA GLY A 162 4.48 -21.40 25.96
C GLY A 162 4.90 -20.04 26.48
N ALA A 163 3.93 -19.34 27.10
CA ALA A 163 4.04 -18.17 27.98
C ALA A 163 4.73 -16.95 27.33
N ASP A 164 4.11 -15.79 27.12
CA ASP A 164 3.46 -14.95 28.12
C ASP A 164 2.35 -14.12 27.44
N ALA A 165 1.09 -14.50 27.63
CA ALA A 165 -0.02 -13.61 27.31
C ALA A 165 -0.15 -12.61 28.46
N GLY A 166 0.49 -11.45 28.31
CA GLY A 166 0.31 -10.31 29.20
C GLY A 166 -1.17 -9.94 29.31
N ALA A 167 -1.69 -9.95 30.53
CA ALA A 167 -3.02 -9.51 30.87
C ALA A 167 -3.18 -8.02 30.54
N GLY A 168 -4.07 -7.70 29.59
CA GLY A 168 -4.39 -6.31 29.24
C GLY A 168 -5.06 -6.09 27.87
N ALA A 169 -5.38 -7.13 27.09
CA ALA A 169 -6.03 -6.95 25.79
C ALA A 169 -7.57 -6.91 25.92
N GLU A 170 -8.16 -5.80 25.47
CA GLU A 170 -9.60 -5.64 25.21
C GLU A 170 -10.19 -6.84 24.43
N PRO A 171 -11.37 -7.35 24.81
CA PRO A 171 -11.98 -8.49 24.15
C PRO A 171 -12.50 -8.09 22.76
N GLY A 172 -11.80 -8.49 21.69
CA GLY A 172 -12.31 -8.38 20.32
C GLY A 172 -11.27 -8.16 19.21
N ALA A 173 -10.04 -7.77 19.54
CA ALA A 173 -8.98 -7.59 18.56
C ALA A 173 -7.97 -8.74 18.63
N ALA A 174 -7.93 -9.60 17.60
CA ALA A 174 -6.81 -10.51 17.42
C ALA A 174 -5.49 -9.70 17.46
N PRO A 175 -4.43 -10.21 18.12
CA PRO A 175 -3.20 -9.45 18.33
C PRO A 175 -2.63 -9.01 16.97
N VAL A 176 -2.37 -7.71 16.84
CA VAL A 176 -1.71 -7.13 15.68
C VAL A 176 -0.29 -7.71 15.61
N GLY A 177 0.10 -8.23 14.45
CA GLY A 177 1.44 -8.77 14.26
C GLY A 177 2.52 -7.71 14.55
N ARG A 178 3.71 -8.13 15.02
CA ARG A 178 4.76 -7.20 15.46
C ARG A 178 5.16 -6.23 14.34
N MET A 179 5.28 -6.71 13.10
CA MET A 179 5.68 -5.87 11.96
C MET A 179 4.55 -4.94 11.55
N THR A 180 3.31 -5.40 11.70
CA THR A 180 2.12 -4.57 11.50
C THR A 180 2.10 -3.42 12.51
N ALA A 181 2.35 -3.69 13.80
CA ALA A 181 2.42 -2.65 14.81
C ALA A 181 3.49 -1.60 14.48
N LEU A 182 4.73 -2.03 14.17
CA LEU A 182 5.82 -1.12 13.79
C LEU A 182 5.50 -0.31 12.52
N MET A 183 4.87 -0.93 11.52
CA MET A 183 4.44 -0.23 10.31
C MET A 183 3.43 0.87 10.63
N LEU A 184 2.41 0.57 11.44
CA LEU A 184 1.38 1.55 11.81
C LEU A 184 1.95 2.67 12.70
N ASP A 185 2.89 2.32 13.59
CA ASP A 185 3.59 3.30 14.43
C ASP A 185 4.37 4.31 13.58
N GLY A 186 5.07 3.85 12.54
CA GLY A 186 5.83 4.70 11.61
C GLY A 186 4.99 5.65 10.74
N LEU A 187 3.67 5.42 10.67
CA LEU A 187 2.73 6.25 9.92
C LEU A 187 2.08 7.35 10.78
N ARG A 188 2.16 7.27 12.11
CA ARG A 188 1.51 8.26 13.00
C ARG A 188 2.18 9.63 12.88
N ALA A 189 1.39 10.69 13.09
CA ALA A 189 1.84 12.08 13.00
C ALA A 189 2.70 12.58 14.20
N ASP A 190 3.31 11.70 15.00
CA ASP A 190 4.07 12.09 16.21
C ASP A 190 5.29 12.98 15.87
N ARG A 191 5.73 13.81 16.82
CA ARG A 191 6.77 14.84 16.65
C ARG A 191 8.20 14.30 16.63
N THR A 192 8.42 13.05 17.04
CA THR A 192 9.74 12.37 17.00
C THR A 192 9.82 11.33 15.89
N VAL A 193 9.44 11.72 14.68
CA VAL A 193 9.45 10.83 13.53
C VAL A 193 10.65 11.14 12.63
N THR A 194 11.27 10.11 12.06
CA THR A 194 12.33 10.26 11.06
C THR A 194 11.79 11.02 9.84
N GLU A 195 12.33 12.21 9.56
CA GLU A 195 12.00 12.97 8.35
C GLU A 195 12.32 12.14 7.10
N LEU A 196 11.32 11.94 6.24
CA LEU A 196 11.53 11.28 4.96
C LEU A 196 12.05 12.31 3.95
N PRO A 197 12.97 11.94 3.05
CA PRO A 197 13.30 12.78 1.91
C PRO A 197 12.02 13.07 1.12
N VAL A 198 11.64 14.34 1.00
CA VAL A 198 10.43 14.73 0.25
C VAL A 198 10.53 14.19 -1.17
N ALA A 199 9.60 13.31 -1.57
CA ALA A 199 9.40 12.87 -2.95
C ALA A 199 8.78 14.00 -3.79
N GLY A 200 9.37 15.20 -3.74
CA GLY A 200 9.11 16.24 -4.72
C GLY A 200 9.76 15.84 -6.04
N PRO A 201 9.33 16.40 -7.19
CA PRO A 201 10.14 16.28 -8.39
C PRO A 201 11.53 16.76 -8.02
N ILE A 202 12.52 15.86 -8.14
CA ILE A 202 13.92 16.24 -8.03
C ILE A 202 14.10 17.28 -9.13
N ARG A 203 13.96 18.56 -8.77
CA ARG A 203 14.44 19.66 -9.59
C ARG A 203 15.94 19.62 -9.42
N ASP A 204 16.53 18.63 -10.06
CA ASP A 204 17.93 18.59 -10.40
C ASP A 204 18.15 19.82 -11.27
N GLU A 205 18.42 20.96 -10.59
CA GLU A 205 19.00 22.16 -11.17
C GLU A 205 20.42 21.80 -11.64
N THR A 206 20.49 20.88 -12.61
CA THR A 206 21.69 20.49 -13.35
C THR A 206 21.93 21.48 -14.48
N ARG A 207 21.24 22.62 -14.52
CA ARG A 207 21.39 23.65 -15.55
C ARG A 207 21.50 25.06 -14.99
N CYS A 208 22.46 25.80 -15.51
CA CYS A 208 22.71 27.19 -15.15
C CYS A 208 21.48 28.05 -15.45
N ALA A 209 21.00 28.81 -14.46
CA ALA A 209 19.82 29.67 -14.58
C ALA A 209 19.95 30.84 -15.58
N VAL A 210 21.11 31.00 -16.24
CA VAL A 210 21.40 32.09 -17.18
C VAL A 210 21.68 31.58 -18.59
N CYS A 211 22.46 30.50 -18.72
CA CYS A 211 22.88 29.99 -20.04
C CYS A 211 22.42 28.55 -20.31
N GLY A 212 21.76 27.89 -19.35
CA GLY A 212 21.29 26.51 -19.50
C GLY A 212 22.39 25.45 -19.51
N ALA A 213 23.67 25.83 -19.38
CA ALA A 213 24.79 24.90 -19.34
C ALA A 213 24.71 23.94 -18.16
N ALA A 214 25.19 22.71 -18.35
CA ALA A 214 25.18 21.69 -17.32
C ALA A 214 25.97 22.14 -16.08
N LEU A 215 25.41 21.89 -14.90
CA LEU A 215 26.04 22.14 -13.60
C LEU A 215 26.46 20.80 -13.02
N ALA A 216 27.67 20.76 -12.46
CA ALA A 216 28.11 19.59 -11.72
C ALA A 216 27.22 19.42 -10.49
N ALA A 217 26.62 18.24 -10.34
CA ALA A 217 25.88 17.87 -9.14
C ALA A 217 26.85 17.85 -7.95
N ALA A 218 26.61 18.71 -6.97
CA ALA A 218 27.37 18.69 -5.74
C ALA A 218 26.95 17.46 -4.92
N ARG A 219 27.91 16.66 -4.45
CA ARG A 219 27.61 15.49 -3.60
C ARG A 219 27.08 15.89 -2.21
N THR A 220 27.37 17.11 -1.76
CA THR A 220 26.85 17.73 -0.53
C THR A 220 26.72 19.24 -0.69
N GLY A 221 25.78 19.86 0.03
CA GLY A 221 25.59 21.32 0.06
C GLY A 221 24.57 21.87 -0.96
N ARG A 222 24.42 23.21 -1.00
CA ARG A 222 23.46 23.89 -1.87
C ARG A 222 23.91 23.79 -3.34
N PRO A 223 23.05 23.33 -4.28
CA PRO A 223 23.41 23.21 -5.68
C PRO A 223 23.81 24.55 -6.30
N ALA A 224 24.81 24.51 -7.18
CA ALA A 224 25.42 25.70 -7.77
C ALA A 224 24.50 26.30 -8.84
N ARG A 225 23.70 27.33 -8.51
CA ARG A 225 22.75 27.97 -9.44
C ARG A 225 23.33 28.52 -10.77
N TYR A 226 24.66 28.68 -10.87
CA TYR A 226 25.36 29.27 -12.02
C TYR A 226 26.65 28.53 -12.34
N CYS A 227 26.94 28.32 -13.63
CA CYS A 227 28.10 27.53 -14.10
C CYS A 227 29.47 28.22 -13.88
N GLY A 228 29.49 29.51 -13.52
CA GLY A 228 30.73 30.25 -13.32
C GLY A 228 30.51 31.74 -12.99
N GLY A 229 31.61 32.47 -12.85
CA GLY A 229 31.63 33.90 -12.48
C GLY A 229 30.88 34.81 -13.46
N ALA A 230 30.97 34.53 -14.77
CA ALA A 230 30.29 35.31 -15.80
C ALA A 230 28.75 35.23 -15.68
N CYS A 231 28.20 34.03 -15.50
CA CYS A 231 26.75 33.86 -15.31
C CYS A 231 26.26 34.46 -13.99
N ARG A 232 27.06 34.41 -12.92
CA ARG A 232 26.78 35.12 -11.66
C ARG A 232 26.67 36.63 -11.86
N GLN A 233 27.64 37.23 -12.55
CA GLN A 233 27.63 38.67 -12.82
C GLN A 233 26.45 39.09 -13.71
N LYS A 234 26.12 38.29 -14.73
CA LYS A 234 24.97 38.55 -15.62
C LYS A 234 23.65 38.51 -14.85
N ALA A 235 23.46 37.53 -13.97
CA ALA A 235 22.28 37.46 -13.09
C ALA A 235 22.21 38.64 -12.11
N HIS A 236 23.35 39.07 -11.55
CA HIS A 236 23.41 40.22 -10.64
C HIS A 236 23.03 41.52 -11.35
N ARG A 237 23.52 41.74 -12.58
CA ARG A 237 23.12 42.90 -13.40
C ARG A 237 21.63 42.88 -13.72
N ALA A 238 21.09 41.74 -14.13
CA ALA A 238 19.66 41.59 -14.44
C ALA A 238 18.75 41.94 -13.25
N ARG A 239 19.13 41.55 -12.01
CA ARG A 239 18.38 41.92 -10.80
C ARG A 239 18.45 43.42 -10.47
N ARG A 240 19.56 44.08 -10.81
CA ARG A 240 19.73 45.53 -10.60
C ARG A 240 18.99 46.36 -11.64
N THR A 241 18.70 45.80 -12.81
CA THR A 241 17.94 46.46 -13.87
C THR A 241 16.46 46.08 -13.87
N ALA A 242 16.07 45.06 -13.11
CA ALA A 242 14.67 44.67 -12.96
C ALA A 242 13.92 45.74 -12.13
N PRO A 243 12.76 46.23 -12.59
CA PRO A 243 11.92 47.11 -11.78
C PRO A 243 11.50 46.38 -10.49
N PRO A 244 11.32 47.09 -9.37
CA PRO A 244 10.85 46.47 -8.14
C PRO A 244 9.48 45.81 -8.39
N ASP A 245 9.40 44.53 -8.06
CA ASP A 245 8.21 43.70 -8.20
C ASP A 245 7.09 44.32 -7.33
N ARG A 246 6.08 44.93 -7.95
CA ARG A 246 4.92 45.49 -7.25
C ARG A 246 4.06 44.32 -6.75
N ARG A 247 4.27 43.93 -5.49
CA ARG A 247 3.29 43.17 -4.71
C ARG A 247 2.23 44.11 -4.15
#